data_AF-A0A3M5TY89-F1
#
_entry.id   AF-A0A3M5TY89-F1
#
_cell.length_a   1.000
_cell.length_b   1.000
_cell.length_c   1.000
_cell.angle_alpha   90.00
_cell.angle_beta   90.00
_cell.angle_gamma   90.00
#
_symmetry.space_group_name_H-M   'P 1'
#
loop_
_entity.id
_entity.type
_entity.pdbx_description
1 polymer ?
#
loop_
_entity_poly.entity_id
_entity_poly.type
_entity_poly.pdbx_seq_one_letter_code
_entity_poly.pdbx_strand_id
1 'polypeptide(L)'
;MRHRQGGLAGFGEPCGQLGQVTAFAEELALAVDHFQVHLQVENHLKMNLEVVDGQGKFLGEGRDLAELTARFAEASQAALAVPQTAKSQQPVEAKVFAAVAEKTQQNIAGLSMTVYPALVEENGTVKEGRFSTAAEAEFQHRRALQRLLMQQLAEPAKFLRGKLPGLTELGLMYRELGRIDALVEDILLASLDTCVLEGEASLPRDGAGLAALAERKRGSWTEHAERLARLTLEVLKLWHGLQKRFKGKIDLAQAVALNDIKQQLSNLVYPGFVRETPAQWFKELPRFLKAIELRLEKLPSQVQKDRVWSSELGGLWAQYQNRVNKHTQEGKRDPQLELYRWWLEEYRVSLFAQQLGTKVPISDKRLSKQWSQVEP
;
A
#
# COMPACT_ATOMS: atom_id res chain seq x y z
N MET A 1 -53.48 -16.52 -21.41
CA MET A 1 -53.70 -17.52 -20.34
C MET A 1 -52.37 -18.17 -20.00
N ARG A 2 -52.10 -18.32 -18.68
CA ARG A 2 -50.93 -18.95 -18.01
C ARG A 2 -49.58 -18.22 -18.18
N HIS A 3 -48.80 -17.94 -17.14
CA HIS A 3 -49.03 -17.86 -15.70
C HIS A 3 -47.90 -16.96 -15.16
N ARG A 4 -48.26 -15.89 -14.45
CA ARG A 4 -47.36 -15.07 -13.61
C ARG A 4 -47.44 -15.63 -12.18
N GLN A 5 -46.31 -15.81 -11.52
CA GLN A 5 -46.10 -15.69 -10.07
C GLN A 5 -44.70 -15.06 -9.97
N GLY A 6 -44.54 -13.80 -9.55
CA GLY A 6 -44.61 -13.33 -8.16
C GLY A 6 -43.25 -13.61 -7.53
N GLY A 7 -42.39 -12.68 -7.12
CA GLY A 7 -42.46 -11.27 -6.76
C GLY A 7 -41.40 -11.08 -5.68
N LEU A 8 -40.68 -9.96 -5.64
CA LEU A 8 -40.19 -9.28 -4.43
C LEU A 8 -39.36 -8.06 -4.84
N ALA A 9 -39.76 -6.93 -4.29
CA ALA A 9 -39.11 -5.64 -4.41
C ALA A 9 -37.92 -5.53 -3.45
N GLY A 10 -36.93 -4.71 -3.80
CA GLY A 10 -36.13 -4.00 -2.80
C GLY A 10 -34.63 -3.95 -3.04
N PHE A 11 -34.16 -2.72 -3.25
CA PHE A 11 -32.83 -2.18 -2.92
C PHE A 11 -31.61 -2.58 -3.76
N GLY A 12 -30.88 -1.54 -4.19
CA GLY A 12 -29.46 -1.63 -4.52
C GLY A 12 -29.07 -0.71 -5.67
N GLU A 13 -28.56 0.48 -5.35
CA GLU A 13 -27.87 1.38 -6.27
C GLU A 13 -26.78 0.68 -7.09
N PRO A 14 -26.46 1.13 -8.31
CA PRO A 14 -25.41 0.52 -9.13
C PRO A 14 -24.03 0.83 -8.55
N CYS A 15 -23.38 -0.21 -8.04
CA CYS A 15 -22.02 -0.20 -7.49
C CYS A 15 -20.98 -0.26 -8.62
N GLY A 16 -20.05 0.70 -8.62
CA GLY A 16 -18.63 0.56 -8.99
C GLY A 16 -18.26 -0.09 -10.32
N GLN A 17 -18.09 0.73 -11.37
CA GLN A 17 -17.59 0.32 -12.69
C GLN A 17 -16.05 0.31 -12.78
N LEU A 18 -15.53 -0.79 -13.33
CA LEU A 18 -14.29 -0.97 -14.11
C LEU A 18 -12.90 -1.13 -13.48
N GLY A 19 -12.78 -1.19 -12.17
CA GLY A 19 -11.60 -1.83 -11.55
C GLY A 19 -11.71 -3.37 -11.46
N GLN A 20 -12.88 -3.94 -11.77
CA GLN A 20 -13.24 -5.29 -11.32
C GLN A 20 -13.02 -6.42 -12.34
N VAL A 21 -12.82 -6.17 -13.64
CA VAL A 21 -12.76 -7.27 -14.63
C VAL A 21 -11.46 -8.09 -14.52
N THR A 22 -10.38 -7.52 -13.98
CA THR A 22 -9.18 -8.28 -13.59
C THR A 22 -9.25 -8.84 -12.17
N ALA A 23 -9.95 -8.18 -11.24
CA ALA A 23 -10.03 -8.63 -9.84
C ALA A 23 -11.01 -9.80 -9.60
N PHE A 24 -12.12 -9.85 -10.33
CA PHE A 24 -13.07 -10.97 -10.32
C PHE A 24 -12.51 -12.21 -11.04
N ALA A 25 -11.50 -12.00 -11.88
CA ALA A 25 -10.88 -13.01 -12.71
C ALA A 25 -10.17 -14.07 -11.84
N GLU A 26 -9.26 -13.63 -10.98
CA GLU A 26 -8.47 -14.52 -10.13
C GLU A 26 -9.24 -15.00 -8.89
N GLU A 27 -10.31 -14.31 -8.50
CA GLU A 27 -11.17 -14.75 -7.40
C GLU A 27 -11.91 -16.06 -7.70
N LEU A 28 -12.26 -16.31 -8.97
CA LEU A 28 -12.75 -17.62 -9.39
C LEU A 28 -11.63 -18.65 -9.55
N ALA A 29 -10.40 -18.24 -9.88
CA ALA A 29 -9.27 -19.17 -10.04
C ALA A 29 -8.81 -19.76 -8.69
N LEU A 30 -8.84 -18.98 -7.60
CA LEU A 30 -8.43 -19.45 -6.26
C LEU A 30 -9.54 -20.15 -5.46
N ALA A 31 -10.83 -19.89 -5.75
CA ALA A 31 -11.91 -20.76 -5.28
C ALA A 31 -11.90 -22.14 -5.97
N VAL A 32 -11.24 -22.24 -7.13
CA VAL A 32 -11.10 -23.48 -7.89
C VAL A 32 -9.90 -24.32 -7.44
N ASP A 33 -8.89 -23.77 -6.76
CA ASP A 33 -7.76 -24.59 -6.30
C ASP A 33 -8.09 -25.44 -5.04
N HIS A 34 -9.16 -25.10 -4.31
CA HIS A 34 -9.75 -25.98 -3.29
C HIS A 34 -10.69 -27.06 -3.87
N PHE A 35 -10.96 -26.96 -5.17
CA PHE A 35 -11.68 -27.92 -5.99
C PHE A 35 -10.80 -28.36 -7.16
N GLN A 36 -9.60 -28.90 -6.88
CA GLN A 36 -8.98 -29.86 -7.79
C GLN A 36 -9.75 -31.19 -7.79
N VAL A 37 -11.03 -31.10 -8.15
CA VAL A 37 -11.69 -32.14 -8.92
C VAL A 37 -11.66 -31.60 -10.33
N HIS A 38 -10.92 -32.26 -11.23
CA HIS A 38 -10.98 -32.05 -12.66
C HIS A 38 -12.39 -32.39 -13.20
N LEU A 39 -13.41 -31.63 -12.80
CA LEU A 39 -14.67 -31.59 -13.50
C LEU A 39 -14.47 -30.60 -14.64
N GLN A 40 -14.15 -31.13 -15.81
CA GLN A 40 -14.32 -30.38 -17.05
C GLN A 40 -15.81 -30.04 -17.18
N VAL A 41 -16.21 -28.91 -16.61
CA VAL A 41 -17.55 -28.37 -16.72
C VAL A 41 -17.77 -28.01 -18.18
N GLU A 42 -18.83 -28.56 -18.79
CA GLU A 42 -19.18 -28.27 -20.18
C GLU A 42 -19.35 -26.77 -20.39
N ASN A 43 -18.92 -26.25 -21.55
CA ASN A 43 -18.84 -24.81 -21.78
C ASN A 43 -20.16 -24.07 -21.55
N HIS A 44 -21.32 -24.70 -21.75
CA HIS A 44 -22.63 -24.07 -21.54
C HIS A 44 -23.01 -23.87 -20.06
N LEU A 45 -22.27 -24.50 -19.12
CA LEU A 45 -22.43 -24.37 -17.68
C LEU A 45 -21.43 -23.39 -17.05
N LYS A 46 -20.48 -22.87 -17.84
CA LYS A 46 -19.56 -21.81 -17.42
C LYS A 46 -20.26 -20.45 -17.53
N MET A 47 -19.97 -19.56 -16.56
CA MET A 47 -20.46 -18.18 -16.61
C MET A 47 -19.97 -17.48 -17.88
N ASN A 48 -20.84 -16.68 -18.50
CA ASN A 48 -20.47 -15.81 -19.60
C ASN A 48 -20.02 -14.47 -19.01
N LEU A 49 -18.78 -14.09 -19.30
CA LEU A 49 -18.15 -12.89 -18.81
C LEU A 49 -18.25 -11.81 -19.88
N GLU A 50 -18.76 -10.65 -19.49
CA GLU A 50 -18.86 -9.47 -20.34
C GLU A 50 -17.75 -8.48 -19.99
N VAL A 51 -16.99 -8.07 -21.00
CA VAL A 51 -16.02 -6.99 -20.91
C VAL A 51 -16.70 -5.73 -21.40
N VAL A 52 -16.76 -4.72 -20.54
CA VAL A 52 -17.32 -3.40 -20.84
C VAL A 52 -16.25 -2.32 -20.71
N ASP A 53 -16.46 -1.12 -21.25
CA ASP A 53 -15.61 0.06 -21.04
C ASP A 53 -16.01 0.86 -19.79
N GLY A 54 -15.25 1.92 -19.46
CA GLY A 54 -15.45 2.76 -18.27
C GLY A 54 -16.82 3.42 -18.13
N GLN A 55 -17.67 3.34 -19.16
CA GLN A 55 -19.03 3.87 -19.23
C GLN A 55 -20.08 2.75 -19.28
N GLY A 56 -19.66 1.48 -19.19
CA GLY A 56 -20.51 0.30 -19.27
C GLY A 56 -20.83 -0.17 -20.69
N LYS A 57 -20.12 0.32 -21.72
CA LYS A 57 -20.34 -0.11 -23.12
C LYS A 57 -19.67 -1.46 -23.37
N PHE A 58 -20.40 -2.41 -23.94
CA PHE A 58 -19.89 -3.72 -24.35
C PHE A 58 -18.66 -3.63 -25.27
N LEU A 59 -17.59 -4.35 -24.90
CA LEU A 59 -16.34 -4.52 -25.65
C LEU A 59 -16.13 -5.96 -26.12
N GLY A 60 -16.73 -6.95 -25.46
CA GLY A 60 -16.73 -8.35 -25.88
C GLY A 60 -17.14 -9.28 -24.76
N GLU A 61 -17.44 -10.54 -25.09
CA GLU A 61 -17.77 -11.57 -24.09
C GLU A 61 -16.99 -12.86 -24.32
N GLY A 62 -17.02 -13.76 -23.34
CA GLY A 62 -16.38 -15.07 -23.38
C GLY A 62 -16.62 -15.85 -22.09
N ARG A 63 -16.41 -17.16 -22.13
CA ARG A 63 -16.53 -18.04 -20.95
C ARG A 63 -15.18 -18.49 -20.40
N ASP A 64 -14.11 -18.13 -21.09
CA ASP A 64 -12.74 -18.32 -20.64
C ASP A 64 -12.14 -16.96 -20.33
N LEU A 65 -11.92 -16.74 -19.05
CA LEU A 65 -11.37 -15.51 -18.52
C LEU A 65 -9.90 -15.29 -18.90
N ALA A 66 -9.10 -16.35 -18.95
CA ALA A 66 -7.70 -16.27 -19.31
C ALA A 66 -7.59 -15.86 -20.80
N GLU A 67 -8.44 -16.44 -21.64
CA GLU A 67 -8.59 -16.04 -23.04
C GLU A 67 -9.02 -14.56 -23.16
N LEU A 68 -10.06 -14.15 -22.42
CA LEU A 68 -10.52 -12.77 -22.43
C LEU A 68 -9.42 -11.79 -22.00
N THR A 69 -8.68 -12.13 -20.95
CA THR A 69 -7.59 -11.30 -20.41
C THR A 69 -6.48 -11.18 -21.43
N ALA A 70 -6.05 -12.29 -22.04
CA ALA A 70 -5.03 -12.30 -23.09
C ALA A 70 -5.48 -11.47 -24.32
N ARG A 71 -6.75 -11.60 -24.71
CA ARG A 71 -7.33 -10.88 -25.87
C ARG A 71 -7.29 -9.36 -25.70
N PHE A 72 -7.48 -8.85 -24.49
CA PHE A 72 -7.50 -7.41 -24.22
C PHE A 72 -6.20 -6.87 -23.60
N ALA A 73 -5.22 -7.72 -23.31
CA ALA A 73 -3.95 -7.33 -22.68
C ALA A 73 -3.17 -6.30 -23.51
N GLU A 74 -3.01 -6.54 -24.82
CA GLU A 74 -2.27 -5.63 -25.71
C GLU A 74 -2.95 -4.26 -25.81
N ALA A 75 -4.28 -4.23 -25.96
CA ALA A 75 -5.05 -2.99 -26.01
C ALA A 75 -4.96 -2.20 -24.69
N SER A 76 -5.01 -2.90 -23.55
CA SER A 76 -4.84 -2.30 -22.23
C SER A 76 -3.45 -1.70 -22.04
N GLN A 77 -2.40 -2.46 -22.39
CA GLN A 77 -1.02 -1.95 -22.33
C GLN A 77 -0.81 -0.74 -23.24
N ALA A 78 -1.37 -0.76 -24.44
CA ALA A 78 -1.31 0.37 -25.35
C ALA A 78 -2.08 1.59 -24.81
N ALA A 79 -3.16 1.40 -24.04
CA ALA A 79 -3.95 2.50 -23.45
C ALA A 79 -3.19 3.20 -22.33
N LEU A 80 -2.45 2.41 -21.55
CA LEU A 80 -1.58 2.88 -20.47
C LEU A 80 -0.27 3.47 -20.99
N ALA A 81 0.10 3.23 -22.25
CA ALA A 81 1.30 3.83 -22.82
C ALA A 81 1.16 5.36 -22.89
N VAL A 82 2.20 6.06 -22.40
CA VAL A 82 2.32 7.51 -22.56
C VAL A 82 2.73 7.79 -24.01
N PRO A 83 2.04 8.70 -24.74
CA PRO A 83 2.39 9.03 -26.11
C PRO A 83 3.86 9.45 -26.20
N GLN A 84 4.63 8.89 -27.13
CA GLN A 84 6.06 9.22 -27.30
C GLN A 84 6.23 10.53 -28.07
N THR A 85 5.99 11.66 -27.40
CA THR A 85 6.29 12.99 -27.94
C THR A 85 7.57 13.53 -27.29
N ALA A 86 8.29 14.44 -27.95
CA ALA A 86 9.50 15.04 -27.38
C ALA A 86 9.26 15.71 -26.01
N LYS A 87 8.02 16.16 -25.73
CA LYS A 87 7.63 16.75 -24.43
C LYS A 87 7.39 15.71 -23.33
N SER A 88 6.81 14.56 -23.65
CA SER A 88 6.53 13.50 -22.66
C SER A 88 7.78 12.70 -22.26
N GLN A 89 8.91 12.90 -22.95
CA GLN A 89 10.21 12.31 -22.61
C GLN A 89 11.04 13.17 -21.64
N GLN A 90 10.67 14.44 -21.45
CA GLN A 90 11.40 15.34 -20.54
C GLN A 90 10.93 15.11 -19.10
N PRO A 91 11.85 15.14 -18.12
CA PRO A 91 11.50 15.20 -16.71
C PRO A 91 10.50 16.32 -16.42
N VAL A 92 9.52 16.01 -15.59
CA VAL A 92 8.56 16.98 -15.08
C VAL A 92 9.23 17.81 -13.98
N GLU A 93 9.28 19.12 -14.17
CA GLU A 93 9.84 20.07 -13.21
C GLU A 93 8.74 20.77 -12.40
N ALA A 94 9.00 21.00 -11.11
CA ALA A 94 7.99 21.52 -10.18
C ALA A 94 7.36 22.86 -10.61
N LYS A 95 8.12 23.74 -11.25
CA LYS A 95 7.68 25.11 -11.57
C LYS A 95 6.79 25.22 -12.81
N VAL A 96 6.82 24.25 -13.72
CA VAL A 96 6.29 24.44 -15.09
C VAL A 96 5.51 23.23 -15.61
N PHE A 97 5.14 22.28 -14.75
CA PHE A 97 4.38 21.13 -15.23
C PHE A 97 2.93 21.49 -15.56
N ALA A 98 2.48 20.98 -16.70
CA ALA A 98 1.15 21.22 -17.23
C ALA A 98 0.07 20.54 -16.40
N ALA A 99 -1.17 20.98 -16.57
CA ALA A 99 -2.32 20.37 -15.91
C ALA A 99 -2.46 18.89 -16.29
N VAL A 100 -2.48 18.02 -15.29
CA VAL A 100 -2.69 16.58 -15.44
C VAL A 100 -4.17 16.28 -15.21
N ALA A 101 -4.85 15.76 -16.23
CA ALA A 101 -6.27 15.40 -16.11
C ALA A 101 -6.49 14.26 -15.09
N GLU A 102 -7.63 14.26 -14.39
CA GLU A 102 -7.99 13.21 -13.44
C GLU A 102 -8.31 11.88 -14.12
N LYS A 103 -8.97 11.94 -15.28
CA LYS A 103 -9.32 10.79 -16.11
C LYS A 103 -9.40 11.21 -17.57
N THR A 104 -9.08 10.30 -18.49
CA THR A 104 -9.24 10.49 -19.93
C THR A 104 -9.77 9.22 -20.58
N GLN A 105 -10.47 9.36 -21.71
CA GLN A 105 -10.82 8.22 -22.57
C GLN A 105 -9.74 8.07 -23.64
N GLN A 106 -9.22 6.85 -23.82
CA GLN A 106 -8.30 6.49 -24.90
C GLN A 106 -9.01 5.53 -25.85
N ASN A 107 -8.95 5.81 -27.15
CA ASN A 107 -9.50 4.92 -28.16
C ASN A 107 -8.37 4.14 -28.82
N ILE A 108 -8.33 2.82 -28.64
CA ILE A 108 -7.29 1.94 -29.19
C ILE A 108 -7.95 0.76 -29.88
N ALA A 109 -7.61 0.56 -31.15
CA ALA A 109 -8.19 -0.50 -31.98
C ALA A 109 -9.73 -0.53 -31.95
N GLY A 110 -10.38 0.63 -31.82
CA GLY A 110 -11.84 0.77 -31.74
C GLY A 110 -12.44 0.56 -30.34
N LEU A 111 -11.63 0.21 -29.34
CA LEU A 111 -12.02 0.08 -27.93
C LEU A 111 -11.82 1.42 -27.22
N SER A 112 -12.85 1.91 -26.53
CA SER A 112 -12.72 3.08 -25.65
C SER A 112 -12.33 2.58 -24.26
N MET A 113 -11.26 3.12 -23.69
CA MET A 113 -10.75 2.71 -22.38
C MET A 113 -10.58 3.95 -21.50
N THR A 114 -11.08 3.88 -20.28
CA THR A 114 -10.80 4.91 -19.28
C THR A 114 -9.42 4.69 -18.70
N VAL A 115 -8.60 5.73 -18.72
CA VAL A 115 -7.28 5.75 -18.07
C VAL A 115 -7.20 6.93 -17.13
N TYR A 116 -6.37 6.80 -16.11
CA TYR A 116 -6.15 7.80 -15.08
C TYR A 116 -4.73 8.35 -15.20
N PRO A 117 -4.54 9.51 -15.87
CA PRO A 117 -3.25 10.16 -15.90
C PRO A 117 -2.83 10.61 -14.51
N ALA A 118 -1.54 10.50 -14.24
CA ALA A 118 -0.94 10.94 -13.00
C ALA A 118 0.53 11.28 -13.24
N LEU A 119 1.17 11.82 -12.21
CA LEU A 119 2.61 11.93 -12.18
C LEU A 119 3.16 10.68 -11.50
N VAL A 120 4.33 10.23 -11.91
CA VAL A 120 5.02 9.07 -11.33
C VAL A 120 6.47 9.42 -11.05
N GLU A 121 6.97 8.95 -9.91
CA GLU A 121 8.39 9.04 -9.58
C GLU A 121 9.11 7.76 -10.00
N GLU A 122 10.13 7.90 -10.86
CA GLU A 122 11.03 6.82 -11.24
C GLU A 122 12.48 7.24 -11.03
N ASN A 123 13.23 6.52 -10.19
CA ASN A 123 14.64 6.78 -9.92
C ASN A 123 14.94 8.26 -9.54
N GLY A 124 14.02 8.87 -8.78
CA GLY A 124 14.12 10.26 -8.35
C GLY A 124 13.73 11.32 -9.38
N THR A 125 13.33 10.90 -10.57
CA THR A 125 12.80 11.77 -11.62
C THR A 125 11.29 11.67 -11.67
N VAL A 126 10.60 12.78 -11.88
CA VAL A 126 9.14 12.78 -12.05
C VAL A 126 8.80 12.79 -13.54
N LYS A 127 7.82 12.00 -13.94
CA LYS A 127 7.30 11.91 -15.32
C LYS A 127 5.78 11.84 -15.30
N GLU A 128 5.17 12.01 -16.46
CA GLU A 128 3.76 11.66 -16.65
C GLU A 128 3.62 10.13 -16.79
N GLY A 129 2.55 9.60 -16.21
CA GLY A 129 2.16 8.20 -16.30
C GLY A 129 0.65 8.06 -16.50
N ARG A 130 0.20 6.86 -16.84
CA ARG A 130 -1.22 6.51 -16.96
C ARG A 130 -1.46 5.19 -16.24
N PHE A 131 -2.57 5.11 -15.53
CA PHE A 131 -2.92 3.96 -14.71
C PHE A 131 -4.32 3.47 -15.03
N SER A 132 -4.55 2.18 -14.75
CA SER A 132 -5.84 1.50 -14.94
C SER A 132 -6.86 1.84 -13.87
N THR A 133 -6.40 2.21 -12.67
CA THR A 133 -7.26 2.55 -11.53
C THR A 133 -6.99 3.96 -11.02
N ALA A 134 -8.03 4.63 -10.53
CA ALA A 134 -7.90 5.94 -9.89
C ALA A 134 -7.03 5.87 -8.64
N ALA A 135 -7.18 4.82 -7.83
CA ALA A 135 -6.45 4.65 -6.58
C ALA A 135 -4.93 4.52 -6.80
N GLU A 136 -4.48 3.77 -7.81
CA GLU A 136 -3.06 3.70 -8.15
C GLU A 136 -2.55 5.03 -8.71
N ALA A 137 -3.33 5.68 -9.58
CA ALA A 137 -2.96 7.00 -10.11
C ALA A 137 -2.78 8.04 -9.00
N GLU A 138 -3.70 8.09 -8.03
CA GLU A 138 -3.64 9.00 -6.88
C GLU A 138 -2.44 8.70 -5.98
N PHE A 139 -2.17 7.42 -5.71
CA PHE A 139 -1.00 7.00 -4.94
C PHE A 139 0.30 7.44 -5.60
N GLN A 140 0.46 7.16 -6.90
CA GLN A 140 1.67 7.52 -7.65
C GLN A 140 1.81 9.03 -7.79
N HIS A 141 0.71 9.73 -8.06
CA HIS A 141 0.69 11.19 -8.15
C HIS A 141 1.11 11.82 -6.83
N ARG A 142 0.56 11.36 -5.70
CA ARG A 142 0.94 11.85 -4.37
C ARG A 142 2.44 11.68 -4.10
N ARG A 143 3.02 10.52 -4.44
CA ARG A 143 4.47 10.27 -4.30
C ARG A 143 5.31 11.17 -5.21
N ALA A 144 4.88 11.38 -6.45
CA ALA A 144 5.53 12.30 -7.37
C ALA A 144 5.48 13.75 -6.86
N LEU A 145 4.36 14.18 -6.28
CA LEU A 145 4.23 15.51 -5.68
C LEU A 145 5.20 15.71 -4.51
N GLN A 146 5.46 14.69 -3.67
CA GLN A 146 6.49 14.79 -2.63
C GLN A 146 7.86 15.15 -3.24
N ARG A 147 8.21 14.53 -4.38
CA ARG A 147 9.48 14.78 -5.07
C ARG A 147 9.53 16.17 -5.71
N LEU A 148 8.43 16.64 -6.31
CA LEU A 148 8.33 18.00 -6.83
C LEU A 148 8.34 19.05 -5.72
N LEU A 149 7.69 18.79 -4.58
CA LEU A 149 7.75 19.65 -3.40
C LEU A 149 9.18 19.79 -2.87
N MET A 150 9.97 18.72 -2.92
CA MET A 150 11.39 18.76 -2.57
C MET A 150 12.19 19.73 -3.45
N GLN A 151 11.83 19.85 -4.73
CA GLN A 151 12.42 20.84 -5.65
C GLN A 151 11.90 22.25 -5.35
N GLN A 152 10.60 22.39 -5.10
CA GLN A 152 9.96 23.67 -4.80
C GLN A 152 10.48 24.29 -3.49
N LEU A 153 10.84 23.44 -2.52
CA LEU A 153 11.38 23.81 -1.20
C LEU A 153 12.87 23.46 -1.08
N ALA A 154 13.64 23.65 -2.16
CA ALA A 154 15.04 23.23 -2.24
C ALA A 154 15.93 23.81 -1.13
N GLU A 155 15.75 25.07 -0.73
CA GLU A 155 16.55 25.71 0.32
C GLU A 155 16.31 25.06 1.71
N PRO A 156 15.07 24.96 2.22
CA PRO A 156 14.80 24.19 3.44
C PRO A 156 15.23 22.72 3.33
N ALA A 157 15.05 22.08 2.17
CA ALA A 157 15.47 20.70 1.95
C ALA A 157 17.00 20.54 2.11
N LYS A 158 17.78 21.44 1.52
CA LYS A 158 19.24 21.47 1.62
C LYS A 158 19.69 21.67 3.06
N PHE A 159 19.04 22.56 3.80
CA PHE A 159 19.30 22.76 5.23
C PHE A 159 19.04 21.47 6.03
N LEU A 160 17.84 20.89 5.88
CA LEU A 160 17.42 19.72 6.65
C LEU A 160 18.35 18.51 6.41
N ARG A 161 18.78 18.26 5.16
CA ARG A 161 19.70 17.14 4.84
C ARG A 161 20.95 17.09 5.73
N GLY A 162 21.50 18.24 6.09
CA GLY A 162 22.68 18.32 6.95
C GLY A 162 22.40 18.63 8.42
N LYS A 163 21.14 18.89 8.80
CA LYS A 163 20.77 19.46 10.09
C LYS A 163 19.61 18.77 10.79
N LEU A 164 19.13 17.62 10.28
CA LEU A 164 18.16 16.81 11.02
C LEU A 164 18.67 16.46 12.43
N PRO A 165 17.81 16.53 13.47
CA PRO A 165 18.19 16.20 14.83
C PRO A 165 18.61 14.73 14.93
N GLY A 166 19.74 14.49 15.59
CA GLY A 166 20.26 13.13 15.80
C GLY A 166 20.83 12.47 14.54
N LEU A 167 21.18 13.22 13.50
CA LEU A 167 21.69 12.70 12.22
C LEU A 167 22.84 11.69 12.36
N THR A 168 23.81 11.96 13.24
CA THR A 168 24.92 11.05 13.53
C THR A 168 24.44 9.72 14.13
N GLU A 169 23.49 9.77 15.07
CA GLU A 169 22.93 8.57 15.68
C GLU A 169 22.03 7.80 14.70
N LEU A 170 21.25 8.50 13.88
CA LEU A 170 20.47 7.90 12.79
C LEU A 170 21.39 7.11 11.86
N GLY A 171 22.51 7.70 11.42
CA GLY A 171 23.49 7.03 10.57
C GLY A 171 24.15 5.82 11.24
N LEU A 172 24.41 5.89 12.55
CA LEU A 172 24.94 4.75 13.30
C LEU A 172 23.93 3.60 13.39
N MET A 173 22.67 3.89 13.72
CA MET A 173 21.64 2.88 13.95
C MET A 173 21.11 2.26 12.64
N TYR A 174 21.13 3.01 11.53
CA TYR A 174 20.60 2.56 10.25
C TYR A 174 21.62 1.81 9.38
N ARG A 175 22.89 1.72 9.80
CA ARG A 175 23.99 1.17 8.99
C ARG A 175 23.73 -0.24 8.45
N GLU A 176 23.05 -1.09 9.21
CA GLU A 176 22.74 -2.47 8.79
C GLU A 176 21.60 -2.54 7.75
N LEU A 177 20.78 -1.48 7.63
CA LEU A 177 19.64 -1.41 6.72
C LEU A 177 19.99 -0.67 5.43
N GLY A 178 20.79 0.39 5.49
CA GLY A 178 21.14 1.16 4.30
C GLY A 178 22.00 2.39 4.56
N ARG A 179 22.03 3.29 3.57
CA ARG A 179 22.80 4.54 3.64
C ARG A 179 22.00 5.63 4.33
N ILE A 180 22.69 6.46 5.11
CA ILE A 180 22.06 7.58 5.83
C ILE A 180 21.37 8.57 4.88
N ASP A 181 21.96 8.85 3.72
CA ASP A 181 21.36 9.77 2.74
C ASP A 181 19.97 9.29 2.27
N ALA A 182 19.79 7.98 2.11
CA ALA A 182 18.50 7.40 1.75
C ALA A 182 17.48 7.55 2.88
N LEU A 183 17.88 7.30 4.13
CA LEU A 183 17.00 7.50 5.29
C LEU A 183 16.59 8.96 5.46
N VAL A 184 17.54 9.89 5.25
CA VAL A 184 17.27 11.33 5.29
C VAL A 184 16.24 11.68 4.21
N GLU A 185 16.42 11.23 2.97
CA GLU A 185 15.43 11.45 1.90
C GLU A 185 14.06 10.86 2.25
N ASP A 186 14.00 9.65 2.83
CA ASP A 186 12.74 9.04 3.29
C ASP A 186 12.05 9.91 4.33
N ILE A 187 12.77 10.40 5.35
CA ILE A 187 12.23 11.30 6.37
C ILE A 187 11.69 12.58 5.72
N LEU A 188 12.43 13.19 4.79
CA LEU A 188 12.01 14.43 4.15
C LEU A 188 10.77 14.22 3.28
N LEU A 189 10.73 13.17 2.46
CA LEU A 189 9.58 12.85 1.61
C LEU A 189 8.34 12.50 2.43
N ALA A 190 8.49 11.68 3.47
CA ALA A 190 7.41 11.37 4.41
C ALA A 190 6.89 12.62 5.12
N SER A 191 7.79 13.52 5.54
CA SER A 191 7.38 14.77 6.20
C SER A 191 6.67 15.75 5.27
N LEU A 192 6.98 15.75 3.97
CA LEU A 192 6.23 16.53 2.97
C LEU A 192 4.83 15.95 2.80
N ASP A 193 4.70 14.62 2.77
CA ASP A 193 3.40 13.97 2.71
C ASP A 193 2.50 14.40 3.87
N THR A 194 2.99 14.25 5.10
CA THR A 194 2.20 14.47 6.33
C THR A 194 2.05 15.94 6.72
N CYS A 195 2.94 16.82 6.27
CA CYS A 195 2.84 18.25 6.56
C CYS A 195 2.11 19.03 5.47
N VAL A 196 2.35 18.68 4.20
CA VAL A 196 1.92 19.47 3.05
C VAL A 196 0.73 18.85 2.33
N LEU A 197 0.72 17.52 2.12
CA LEU A 197 -0.30 16.84 1.30
C LEU A 197 -1.46 16.26 2.13
N GLU A 198 -1.21 15.84 3.37
CA GLU A 198 -2.21 15.29 4.27
C GLU A 198 -3.26 16.34 4.67
N GLY A 199 -4.54 15.96 4.59
CA GLY A 199 -5.68 16.84 4.90
C GLY A 199 -6.12 17.77 3.77
N GLU A 200 -5.42 17.78 2.62
CA GLU A 200 -5.87 18.52 1.44
C GLU A 200 -7.03 17.77 0.75
N ALA A 201 -8.12 18.49 0.44
CA ALA A 201 -9.31 17.90 -0.19
C ALA A 201 -9.03 17.38 -1.61
N SER A 202 -8.13 18.05 -2.34
CA SER A 202 -7.67 17.65 -3.67
C SER A 202 -6.19 17.99 -3.81
N LEU A 203 -5.40 17.09 -4.37
CA LEU A 203 -3.98 17.32 -4.60
C LEU A 203 -3.74 18.18 -5.87
N PRO A 204 -2.72 19.06 -5.88
CA PRO A 204 -2.41 19.88 -7.05
C PRO A 204 -2.09 19.05 -8.28
N ARG A 205 -2.79 19.35 -9.38
CA ARG A 205 -2.60 18.70 -10.70
C ARG A 205 -1.82 19.56 -11.69
N ASP A 206 -1.28 20.71 -11.26
CA ASP A 206 -0.43 21.60 -12.04
C ASP A 206 0.67 22.26 -11.19
N GLY A 207 1.67 22.87 -11.85
CA GLY A 207 2.79 23.52 -11.18
C GLY A 207 2.38 24.72 -10.32
N ALA A 208 1.35 25.48 -10.75
CA ALA A 208 0.89 26.66 -10.03
C ALA A 208 0.23 26.30 -8.69
N GLY A 209 -0.65 25.29 -8.68
CA GLY A 209 -1.27 24.76 -7.48
C GLY A 209 -0.25 24.15 -6.53
N LEU A 210 0.76 23.45 -7.06
CA LEU A 210 1.84 22.90 -6.24
C LEU A 210 2.66 24.00 -5.57
N ALA A 211 3.02 25.05 -6.30
CA ALA A 211 3.76 26.19 -5.77
C ALA A 211 2.97 26.93 -4.69
N ALA A 212 1.67 27.16 -4.92
CA ALA A 212 0.79 27.79 -3.93
C ALA A 212 0.66 26.97 -2.64
N LEU A 213 0.50 25.64 -2.77
CA LEU A 213 0.44 24.73 -1.64
C LEU A 213 1.77 24.72 -0.86
N ALA A 214 2.89 24.65 -1.56
CA ALA A 214 4.23 24.68 -0.97
C ALA A 214 4.46 25.98 -0.17
N GLU A 215 4.09 27.14 -0.72
CA GLU A 215 4.23 28.43 -0.02
C GLU A 215 3.40 28.47 1.26
N ARG A 216 2.13 28.04 1.18
CA ARG A 216 1.21 28.03 2.33
C ARG A 216 1.73 27.21 3.50
N LYS A 217 2.42 26.10 3.22
CA LYS A 217 2.89 25.14 4.24
C LYS A 217 4.38 25.26 4.56
N ARG A 218 5.13 26.11 3.85
CA ARG A 218 6.60 26.26 3.95
C ARG A 218 7.06 26.45 5.39
N GLY A 219 6.43 27.35 6.12
CA GLY A 219 6.83 27.70 7.49
C GLY A 219 6.71 26.55 8.50
N SER A 220 5.84 25.57 8.24
CA SER A 220 5.60 24.44 9.14
C SER A 220 6.45 23.20 8.82
N TRP A 221 7.08 23.15 7.64
CA TRP A 221 7.72 21.92 7.17
C TRP A 221 8.96 21.54 7.99
N THR A 222 9.86 22.48 8.26
CA THR A 222 11.12 22.23 9.00
C THR A 222 10.85 21.56 10.34
N GLU A 223 10.01 22.15 11.20
CA GLU A 223 9.68 21.60 12.51
C GLU A 223 9.02 20.21 12.40
N HIS A 224 8.19 20.01 11.37
CA HIS A 224 7.54 18.72 11.13
C HIS A 224 8.57 17.63 10.77
N ALA A 225 9.50 17.93 9.86
CA ALA A 225 10.57 17.02 9.45
C ALA A 225 11.47 16.65 10.64
N GLU A 226 11.79 17.62 11.50
CA GLU A 226 12.57 17.36 12.71
C GLU A 226 11.85 16.45 13.72
N ARG A 227 10.53 16.65 13.91
CA ARG A 227 9.73 15.74 14.76
C ARG A 227 9.74 14.32 14.20
N LEU A 228 9.60 14.17 12.89
CA LEU A 228 9.63 12.86 12.24
C LEU A 228 11.02 12.20 12.36
N ALA A 229 12.11 12.96 12.25
CA ALA A 229 13.47 12.47 12.48
C ALA A 229 13.68 11.97 13.92
N ARG A 230 13.18 12.70 14.92
CA ARG A 230 13.24 12.28 16.34
C ARG A 230 12.49 10.96 16.57
N LEU A 231 11.29 10.82 16.00
CA LEU A 231 10.51 9.59 16.08
C LEU A 231 11.21 8.43 15.34
N THR A 232 11.77 8.69 14.16
CA THR A 232 12.56 7.72 13.41
C THR A 232 13.74 7.21 14.24
N LEU A 233 14.44 8.11 14.95
CA LEU A 233 15.54 7.74 15.83
C LEU A 233 15.08 6.87 17.01
N GLU A 234 13.92 7.17 17.62
CA GLU A 234 13.33 6.30 18.66
C GLU A 234 13.05 4.90 18.13
N VAL A 235 12.42 4.79 16.95
CA VAL A 235 12.11 3.52 16.30
C VAL A 235 13.39 2.72 16.04
N LEU A 236 14.44 3.36 15.49
CA LEU A 236 15.71 2.69 15.20
C LEU A 236 16.45 2.26 16.47
N LYS A 237 16.39 3.03 17.57
CA LYS A 237 16.97 2.65 18.86
C LYS A 237 16.29 1.40 19.43
N LEU A 238 14.96 1.35 19.39
CA LEU A 238 14.18 0.18 19.84
C LEU A 238 14.49 -1.04 18.97
N TRP A 239 14.48 -0.87 17.64
CA TRP A 239 14.80 -1.94 16.70
C TRP A 239 16.21 -2.49 16.93
N HIS A 240 17.21 -1.62 17.09
CA HIS A 240 18.59 -2.06 17.35
C HIS A 240 18.73 -2.76 18.71
N GLY A 241 17.99 -2.32 19.74
CA GLY A 241 17.86 -3.03 21.01
C GLY A 241 17.36 -4.46 20.84
N LEU A 242 16.30 -4.64 20.05
CA LEU A 242 15.72 -5.95 19.72
C LEU A 242 16.68 -6.82 18.91
N GLN A 243 17.41 -6.26 17.94
CA GLN A 243 18.41 -7.00 17.16
C GLN A 243 19.49 -7.64 18.04
N LYS A 244 19.91 -6.96 19.11
CA LYS A 244 20.88 -7.51 20.07
C LYS A 244 20.35 -8.74 20.81
N ARG A 245 19.04 -8.85 21.03
CA ARG A 245 18.42 -9.99 21.72
C ARG A 245 18.49 -11.29 20.91
N PHE A 246 18.71 -11.20 19.59
CA PHE A 246 18.90 -12.38 18.74
C PHE A 246 20.34 -12.88 18.68
N LYS A 247 21.29 -12.17 19.29
CA LYS A 247 22.70 -12.60 19.34
C LYS A 247 22.89 -13.57 20.51
N GLY A 248 23.29 -14.81 20.22
CA GLY A 248 23.56 -15.81 21.25
C GLY A 248 23.03 -17.20 20.89
N LYS A 249 23.05 -18.11 21.87
CA LYS A 249 22.49 -19.46 21.70
C LYS A 249 20.96 -19.37 21.69
N ILE A 250 20.35 -19.92 20.65
CA ILE A 250 18.90 -20.03 20.51
C ILE A 250 18.46 -21.38 21.07
N ASP A 251 17.49 -21.36 22.00
CA ASP A 251 16.78 -22.57 22.42
C ASP A 251 15.85 -23.03 21.30
N LEU A 252 15.99 -24.29 20.87
CA LEU A 252 15.17 -24.87 19.81
C LEU A 252 13.68 -24.85 20.15
N ALA A 253 13.32 -24.92 21.44
CA ALA A 253 11.93 -24.80 21.88
C ALA A 253 11.32 -23.43 21.55
N GLN A 254 12.14 -22.38 21.45
CA GLN A 254 11.72 -21.01 21.18
C GLN A 254 11.79 -20.65 19.68
N ALA A 255 12.26 -21.56 18.82
CA ALA A 255 12.55 -21.27 17.42
C ALA A 255 11.34 -20.70 16.64
N VAL A 256 10.14 -21.24 16.88
CA VAL A 256 8.90 -20.78 16.21
C VAL A 256 8.62 -19.31 16.54
N ALA A 257 8.63 -18.96 17.84
CA ALA A 257 8.39 -17.61 18.31
C ALA A 257 9.46 -16.63 17.78
N LEU A 258 10.74 -17.02 17.87
CA LEU A 258 11.83 -16.17 17.41
C LEU A 258 11.80 -15.95 15.89
N ASN A 259 11.38 -16.95 15.10
CA ASN A 259 11.22 -16.78 13.65
C ASN A 259 10.07 -15.84 13.32
N ASP A 260 8.90 -15.99 13.96
CA ASP A 260 7.78 -15.07 13.80
C ASP A 260 8.14 -13.63 14.21
N ILE A 261 8.87 -13.45 15.32
CA ILE A 261 9.33 -12.11 15.74
C ILE A 261 10.31 -11.51 14.72
N LYS A 262 11.26 -12.30 14.20
CA LYS A 262 12.18 -11.83 13.16
C LYS A 262 11.43 -11.40 11.90
N GLN A 263 10.43 -12.17 11.49
CA GLN A 263 9.57 -11.83 10.38
C GLN A 263 8.79 -10.53 10.67
N GLN A 264 8.16 -10.42 11.84
CA GLN A 264 7.45 -9.19 12.25
C GLN A 264 8.37 -7.97 12.20
N LEU A 265 9.58 -8.06 12.77
CA LEU A 265 10.56 -6.98 12.76
C LEU A 265 10.95 -6.54 11.34
N SER A 266 11.18 -7.49 10.43
CA SER A 266 11.50 -7.19 9.04
C SER A 266 10.35 -6.52 8.27
N ASN A 267 9.11 -6.65 8.75
CA ASN A 267 7.93 -6.01 8.17
C ASN A 267 7.57 -4.67 8.86
N LEU A 268 8.25 -4.30 9.94
CA LEU A 268 8.08 -3.02 10.65
C LEU A 268 9.22 -2.03 10.35
N VAL A 269 10.45 -2.54 10.22
CA VAL A 269 11.63 -1.73 9.98
C VAL A 269 12.47 -2.38 8.89
N TYR A 270 12.48 -1.73 7.72
CA TYR A 270 13.13 -2.14 6.48
C TYR A 270 13.55 -0.89 5.68
N PRO A 271 14.39 -1.00 4.64
CA PRO A 271 14.74 0.16 3.81
C PRO A 271 13.49 0.82 3.19
N GLY A 272 13.29 2.12 3.39
CA GLY A 272 12.07 2.82 2.94
C GLY A 272 10.95 2.93 3.99
N PHE A 273 11.03 2.24 5.14
CA PHE A 273 9.90 2.12 6.07
C PHE A 273 9.32 3.47 6.54
N VAL A 274 10.12 4.52 6.64
CA VAL A 274 9.66 5.86 7.07
C VAL A 274 8.70 6.47 6.06
N ARG A 275 8.95 6.27 4.76
CA ARG A 275 8.11 6.78 3.67
C ARG A 275 6.94 5.86 3.35
N GLU A 276 7.13 4.55 3.46
CA GLU A 276 6.09 3.56 3.13
C GLU A 276 5.04 3.37 4.24
N THR A 277 5.38 3.69 5.49
CA THR A 277 4.45 3.50 6.61
C THR A 277 3.46 4.67 6.70
N PRO A 278 2.14 4.44 6.68
CA PRO A 278 1.17 5.51 6.86
C PRO A 278 1.38 6.23 8.21
N ALA A 279 1.26 7.56 8.21
CA ALA A 279 1.64 8.41 9.34
C ALA A 279 0.97 8.04 10.67
N GLN A 280 -0.30 7.62 10.60
CA GLN A 280 -1.08 7.20 11.77
C GLN A 280 -0.54 5.92 12.43
N TRP A 281 0.18 5.09 11.68
CA TRP A 281 0.80 3.84 12.13
C TRP A 281 2.29 4.01 12.41
N PHE A 282 2.97 4.93 11.73
CA PHE A 282 4.36 5.27 12.01
C PHE A 282 4.54 5.72 13.47
N LYS A 283 3.59 6.50 13.99
CA LYS A 283 3.52 6.94 15.40
C LYS A 283 3.38 5.78 16.39
N GLU A 284 2.87 4.63 15.95
CA GLU A 284 2.64 3.44 16.78
C GLU A 284 3.82 2.46 16.75
N LEU A 285 4.77 2.60 15.80
CA LEU A 285 5.93 1.72 15.70
C LEU A 285 6.69 1.55 17.03
N PRO A 286 6.94 2.61 17.84
CA PRO A 286 7.56 2.43 19.14
C PRO A 286 6.76 1.51 20.08
N ARG A 287 5.42 1.57 20.06
CA ARG A 287 4.55 0.70 20.86
C ARG A 287 4.61 -0.74 20.37
N PHE A 288 4.59 -0.96 19.05
CA PHE A 288 4.73 -2.31 18.48
C PHE A 288 6.10 -2.94 18.79
N LEU A 289 7.19 -2.17 18.71
CA LEU A 289 8.52 -2.66 19.08
C LEU A 289 8.64 -2.96 20.58
N LYS A 290 8.07 -2.11 21.45
CA LYS A 290 7.99 -2.39 22.90
C LYS A 290 7.14 -3.65 23.21
N ALA A 291 6.09 -3.92 22.43
CA ALA A 291 5.32 -5.15 22.57
C ALA A 291 6.14 -6.40 22.22
N ILE A 292 7.00 -6.32 21.20
CA ILE A 292 7.94 -7.38 20.85
C ILE A 292 8.96 -7.60 21.97
N GLU A 293 9.47 -6.52 22.58
CA GLU A 293 10.39 -6.61 23.71
C GLU A 293 9.76 -7.38 24.89
N LEU A 294 8.55 -7.00 25.29
CA LEU A 294 7.80 -7.68 26.36
C LEU A 294 7.51 -9.15 26.02
N ARG A 295 7.24 -9.46 24.75
CA ARG A 295 7.07 -10.83 24.29
C ARG A 295 8.34 -11.64 24.50
N LEU A 296 9.50 -11.11 24.08
CA LEU A 296 10.80 -11.77 24.26
C LEU A 296 11.16 -11.98 25.73
N GLU A 297 10.81 -11.06 26.62
CA GLU A 297 11.02 -11.21 28.06
C GLU A 297 10.20 -12.36 28.66
N LYS A 298 8.93 -12.49 28.25
CA LYS A 298 8.00 -13.50 28.78
C LYS A 298 8.16 -14.87 28.12
N LEU A 299 8.75 -14.92 26.91
CA LEU A 299 8.84 -16.11 26.07
C LEU A 299 9.35 -17.37 26.80
N PRO A 300 10.44 -17.33 27.60
CA PRO A 300 10.95 -18.54 28.27
C PRO A 300 9.92 -19.20 29.19
N SER A 301 9.02 -18.42 29.76
CA SER A 301 7.99 -18.90 30.70
C SER A 301 6.67 -19.31 30.02
N GLN A 302 6.48 -18.99 28.73
CA GLN A 302 5.19 -19.13 28.03
C GLN A 302 5.31 -19.75 26.63
N VAL A 303 6.37 -20.54 26.38
CA VAL A 303 6.71 -21.09 25.05
C VAL A 303 5.51 -21.78 24.36
N GLN A 304 4.76 -22.63 25.07
CA GLN A 304 3.62 -23.35 24.47
C GLN A 304 2.47 -22.41 24.08
N LYS A 305 2.19 -21.41 24.92
CA LYS A 305 1.15 -20.41 24.65
C LYS A 305 1.53 -19.53 23.46
N ASP A 306 2.79 -19.08 23.43
CA ASP A 306 3.34 -18.30 22.32
C ASP A 306 3.30 -19.09 21.01
N ARG A 307 3.62 -20.39 21.05
CA ARG A 307 3.55 -21.26 19.86
C ARG A 307 2.14 -21.32 19.26
N VAL A 308 1.11 -21.43 20.09
CA VAL A 308 -0.30 -21.43 19.63
C VAL A 308 -0.62 -20.11 18.94
N TRP A 309 -0.35 -18.98 19.59
CA TRP A 309 -0.60 -17.65 19.03
C TRP A 309 0.22 -17.35 17.78
N SER A 310 1.48 -17.78 17.73
CA SER A 310 2.34 -17.65 16.55
C SER A 310 1.78 -18.41 15.36
N SER A 311 1.25 -19.62 15.58
CA SER A 311 0.65 -20.42 14.51
C SER A 311 -0.60 -19.76 13.95
N GLU A 312 -1.46 -19.23 14.82
CA GLU A 312 -2.67 -18.48 14.43
C GLU A 312 -2.31 -17.24 13.60
N LEU A 313 -1.38 -16.42 14.10
CA LEU A 313 -0.89 -15.24 13.42
C LEU A 313 -0.22 -15.57 12.08
N GLY A 314 0.48 -16.70 11.99
CA GLY A 314 1.09 -17.18 10.75
C GLY A 314 0.06 -17.41 9.65
N GLY A 315 -1.09 -18.01 9.99
CA GLY A 315 -2.20 -18.21 9.06
C GLY A 315 -2.79 -16.88 8.57
N LEU A 316 -3.07 -15.96 9.49
CA LEU A 316 -3.61 -14.62 9.18
C LEU A 316 -2.63 -13.80 8.32
N TRP A 317 -1.34 -13.92 8.59
CA TRP A 317 -0.29 -13.25 7.84
C TRP A 317 -0.12 -13.82 6.42
N ALA A 318 -0.15 -15.15 6.27
CA ALA A 318 -0.09 -15.79 4.96
C ALA A 318 -1.29 -15.40 4.08
N GLN A 319 -2.49 -15.37 4.66
CA GLN A 319 -3.70 -14.88 4.00
C GLN A 319 -3.51 -13.43 3.50
N TYR A 320 -3.00 -12.54 4.35
CA TYR A 320 -2.68 -11.16 3.98
C TYR A 320 -1.67 -11.09 2.83
N GLN A 321 -0.55 -11.83 2.90
CA GLN A 321 0.49 -11.82 1.87
C GLN A 321 -0.02 -12.29 0.51
N ASN A 322 -0.84 -13.34 0.48
CA ASN A 322 -1.44 -13.84 -0.76
C ASN A 322 -2.30 -12.76 -1.42
N ARG A 323 -3.09 -12.02 -0.64
CA ARG A 323 -3.92 -10.92 -1.16
C ARG A 323 -3.11 -9.71 -1.62
N VAL A 324 -2.03 -9.36 -0.91
CA VAL A 324 -1.10 -8.30 -1.35
C VAL A 324 -0.47 -8.65 -2.69
N ASN A 325 -0.03 -9.89 -2.87
CA ASN A 325 0.57 -10.34 -4.13
C ASN A 325 -0.42 -10.23 -5.30
N LYS A 326 -1.66 -10.70 -5.09
CA LYS A 326 -2.76 -10.58 -6.05
C LYS A 326 -3.04 -9.12 -6.40
N HIS A 327 -3.30 -8.27 -5.40
CA HIS A 327 -3.57 -6.84 -5.64
C HIS A 327 -2.42 -6.12 -6.34
N THR A 328 -1.18 -6.48 -6.02
CA THR A 328 -0.01 -5.90 -6.69
C THR A 328 0.04 -6.28 -8.18
N GLN A 329 -0.26 -7.53 -8.53
CA GLN A 329 -0.33 -7.97 -9.93
C GLN A 329 -1.45 -7.27 -10.70
N GLU A 330 -2.56 -6.99 -10.02
CA GLU A 330 -3.73 -6.29 -10.58
C GLU A 330 -3.58 -4.76 -10.61
N GLY A 331 -2.51 -4.19 -10.03
CA GLY A 331 -2.36 -2.73 -9.88
C GLY A 331 -3.43 -2.12 -8.97
N LYS A 332 -3.92 -2.91 -8.01
CA LYS A 332 -5.01 -2.59 -7.10
C LYS A 332 -4.47 -2.06 -5.77
N ARG A 333 -5.15 -1.05 -5.24
CA ARG A 333 -4.85 -0.42 -3.94
C ARG A 333 -6.09 -0.46 -3.07
N ASP A 334 -6.12 -1.40 -2.14
CA ASP A 334 -7.24 -1.57 -1.22
C ASP A 334 -6.91 -1.01 0.18
N PRO A 335 -7.58 0.08 0.61
CA PRO A 335 -7.37 0.65 1.95
C PRO A 335 -7.80 -0.30 3.08
N GLN A 336 -8.71 -1.24 2.82
CA GLN A 336 -9.14 -2.25 3.80
C GLN A 336 -8.05 -3.30 4.02
N LEU A 337 -7.30 -3.65 2.98
CA LEU A 337 -6.13 -4.53 3.07
C LEU A 337 -5.00 -3.87 3.88
N GLU A 338 -4.74 -2.59 3.62
CA GLU A 338 -3.78 -1.80 4.41
C GLU A 338 -4.22 -1.71 5.88
N LEU A 339 -5.50 -1.44 6.14
CA LEU A 339 -6.01 -1.39 7.51
C LEU A 339 -5.85 -2.75 8.22
N TYR A 340 -6.15 -3.85 7.53
CA TYR A 340 -5.99 -5.21 8.04
C TYR A 340 -4.53 -5.50 8.42
N ARG A 341 -3.55 -5.11 7.58
CA ARG A 341 -2.12 -5.22 7.87
C ARG A 341 -1.74 -4.65 9.24
N TRP A 342 -2.28 -3.48 9.58
CA TRP A 342 -1.97 -2.81 10.84
C TRP A 342 -2.78 -3.34 12.01
N TRP A 343 -4.00 -3.83 11.76
CA TRP A 343 -4.78 -4.55 12.78
C TRP A 343 -4.11 -5.85 13.22
N LEU A 344 -3.29 -6.49 12.37
CA LEU A 344 -2.45 -7.62 12.80
C LEU A 344 -1.44 -7.20 13.87
N GLU A 345 -0.86 -5.99 13.79
CA GLU A 345 0.04 -5.47 14.84
C GLU A 345 -0.71 -5.16 16.13
N GLU A 346 -1.89 -4.56 16.05
CA GLU A 346 -2.76 -4.37 17.23
C GLU A 346 -3.12 -5.72 17.87
N TYR A 347 -3.42 -6.73 17.05
CA TYR A 347 -3.73 -8.06 17.55
C TYR A 347 -2.54 -8.69 18.26
N ARG A 348 -1.33 -8.55 17.70
CA ARG A 348 -0.08 -8.95 18.37
C ARG A 348 0.10 -8.25 19.73
N VAL A 349 -0.17 -6.95 19.83
CA VAL A 349 -0.14 -6.23 21.11
C VAL A 349 -1.16 -6.83 22.10
N SER A 350 -2.37 -7.13 21.65
CA SER A 350 -3.42 -7.72 22.49
C SER A 350 -3.09 -9.13 23.02
N LEU A 351 -2.30 -9.90 22.26
CA LEU A 351 -1.90 -11.26 22.66
C LEU A 351 -0.69 -11.22 23.61
N PHE A 352 0.36 -10.47 23.23
CA PHE A 352 1.66 -10.58 23.90
C PHE A 352 1.92 -9.47 24.93
N ALA A 353 1.25 -8.32 24.82
CA ALA A 353 1.61 -7.11 25.56
C ALA A 353 0.38 -6.27 25.98
N GLN A 354 -0.65 -6.90 26.54
CA GLN A 354 -1.92 -6.26 26.94
C GLN A 354 -1.75 -4.97 27.76
N GLN A 355 -0.72 -4.91 28.61
CA GLN A 355 -0.39 -3.74 29.43
C GLN A 355 -0.07 -2.46 28.65
N LEU A 356 0.29 -2.57 27.37
CA LEU A 356 0.56 -1.40 26.50
C LEU A 356 -0.70 -0.81 25.89
N GLY A 357 -1.83 -1.52 25.95
CA GLY A 357 -3.07 -1.11 25.30
C GLY A 357 -3.02 -1.19 23.77
N THR A 358 -4.21 -1.21 23.17
CA THR A 358 -4.41 -1.20 21.71
C THR A 358 -5.03 0.11 21.28
N LYS A 359 -4.69 0.59 20.08
CA LYS A 359 -5.25 1.83 19.52
C LYS A 359 -6.73 1.69 19.21
N VAL A 360 -7.13 0.50 18.80
CA VAL A 360 -8.51 0.10 18.57
C VAL A 360 -8.76 -1.24 19.27
N PRO A 361 -9.95 -1.50 19.82
CA PRO A 361 -10.20 -2.81 20.40
C PRO A 361 -10.14 -3.87 19.29
N ILE A 362 -9.41 -4.94 19.54
CA ILE A 362 -9.05 -5.94 18.52
C ILE A 362 -9.21 -7.36 19.07
N SER A 363 -9.54 -8.29 18.18
CA SER A 363 -9.72 -9.72 18.46
C SER A 363 -9.77 -10.47 17.12
N ASP A 364 -9.58 -11.78 17.11
CA ASP A 364 -9.75 -12.62 15.92
C ASP A 364 -11.09 -12.36 15.18
N LYS A 365 -12.22 -12.31 15.91
CA LYS A 365 -13.54 -11.98 15.33
C LYS A 365 -13.57 -10.63 14.61
N ARG A 366 -12.81 -9.64 15.10
CA ARG A 366 -12.73 -8.31 14.48
C ARG A 366 -11.83 -8.33 13.25
N LEU A 367 -10.73 -9.07 13.29
CA LEU A 367 -9.88 -9.30 12.12
C LEU A 367 -10.67 -9.99 11.01
N SER A 368 -11.41 -11.07 11.31
CA SER A 368 -12.27 -11.75 10.34
C SER A 368 -13.31 -10.80 9.73
N LYS A 369 -13.95 -9.94 10.53
CA LYS A 369 -14.87 -8.91 10.03
C LYS A 369 -14.15 -7.89 9.13
N GLN A 370 -12.94 -7.47 9.49
CA GLN A 370 -12.16 -6.56 8.65
C GLN A 370 -11.77 -7.23 7.33
N TRP A 371 -11.36 -8.50 7.37
CA TRP A 371 -11.03 -9.28 6.20
C TRP A 371 -12.20 -9.38 5.21
N SER A 372 -13.44 -9.50 5.70
CA SER A 372 -14.63 -9.51 4.83
C SER A 372 -14.88 -8.21 4.05
N GLN A 373 -14.21 -7.12 4.42
CA GLN A 373 -14.25 -5.84 3.69
C GLN A 373 -13.09 -5.71 2.70
N VAL A 374 -12.09 -6.59 2.77
CA VAL A 374 -10.93 -6.58 1.88
C VAL A 374 -11.38 -7.08 0.52
N GLU A 375 -11.12 -6.27 -0.50
CA GLU A 375 -11.57 -6.55 -1.83
C GLU A 375 -10.93 -7.83 -2.40
N PRO A 376 -11.70 -8.64 -3.15
CA PRO A 376 -11.35 -9.94 -3.72
C PRO A 376 -9.89 -10.26 -4.07
#